data_AF-B0JHP3-F1
#
_entry.id   AF-B0JHP3-F1
#
_cell.length_a   1.000
_cell.length_b   1.000
_cell.length_c   1.000
_cell.angle_alpha   90.00
_cell.angle_beta   90.00
_cell.angle_gamma   90.00
#
_symmetry.space_group_name_H-M   'P 1'
#
loop_
_entity.id
_entity.type
_entity.pdbx_description
1 polymer ?
#
loop_
_entity_poly.entity_id
_entity_poly.type
_entity_poly.pdbx_seq_one_letter_code
_entity_poly.pdbx_strand_id
1 'polypeptide(L)'
;MTAQSLWKPQKVHVNLLSRVSVLPTSLTWFQTNFTGIWFGCFESDHEIQDHPVTMLTRFYPGGFFPLHGHPGGEEILVLEGNFADETGVHPPGTYMLNPEGFIHRPYSEEGCLTFVKLRQHGGKTRQQVRINIFNGSWQAGIVPEIKVQHLYEQADFSEKVWIERWLPNTQLVNVVETEIKEIFVIEGTWSDELGRVC
;
A
#
# COMPACT_ATOMS: atom_id res chain seq x y z
N MET A 1 -9.23 30.58 -5.81
CA MET A 1 -9.33 29.11 -5.92
C MET A 1 -8.23 28.66 -6.86
N THR A 2 -7.13 28.14 -6.31
CA THR A 2 -6.06 27.54 -7.12
C THR A 2 -6.65 26.35 -7.86
N ALA A 3 -6.50 26.32 -9.19
CA ALA A 3 -6.92 25.17 -9.99
C ALA A 3 -6.24 23.92 -9.42
N GLN A 4 -7.02 22.98 -8.90
CA GLN A 4 -6.49 21.71 -8.40
C GLN A 4 -5.93 20.94 -9.60
N SER A 5 -4.67 20.55 -9.50
CA SER A 5 -3.95 19.90 -10.59
C SER A 5 -4.55 18.51 -10.83
N LEU A 6 -4.98 18.24 -12.06
CA LEU A 6 -5.20 16.87 -12.50
C LEU A 6 -3.88 16.11 -12.42
N TRP A 7 -3.96 14.87 -11.98
CA TRP A 7 -2.81 13.99 -11.90
C TRP A 7 -2.18 13.81 -13.28
N LYS A 8 -0.87 13.97 -13.32
CA LYS A 8 -0.04 13.67 -14.48
C LYS A 8 1.06 12.72 -14.02
N PRO A 9 1.23 11.56 -14.69
CA PRO A 9 2.35 10.66 -14.42
C PRO A 9 3.68 11.40 -14.41
N GLN A 10 4.39 11.29 -13.30
CA GLN A 10 5.66 11.95 -13.09
C GLN A 10 6.56 11.10 -12.21
N LYS A 11 7.87 11.30 -12.35
CA LYS A 11 8.86 10.66 -11.50
C LYS A 11 8.71 11.15 -10.06
N VAL A 12 8.35 10.21 -9.19
CA VAL A 12 8.32 10.37 -7.74
C VAL A 12 9.14 9.20 -7.18
N HIS A 13 10.23 9.50 -6.48
CA HIS A 13 11.04 8.53 -5.73
C HIS A 13 11.44 7.23 -6.47
N VAL A 14 11.71 7.30 -7.79
CA VAL A 14 12.00 6.14 -8.66
C VAL A 14 13.34 5.41 -8.44
N ASN A 15 14.23 5.93 -7.57
CA ASN A 15 15.50 5.27 -7.28
C ASN A 15 15.38 4.44 -6.00
N LEU A 16 15.15 3.13 -6.15
CA LEU A 16 14.97 2.19 -5.04
C LEU A 16 16.23 2.01 -4.16
N LEU A 17 17.39 2.47 -4.62
CA LEU A 17 18.62 2.47 -3.83
C LEU A 17 18.78 3.74 -2.97
N SER A 18 17.86 4.70 -3.11
CA SER A 18 17.84 5.90 -2.28
C SER A 18 16.84 5.74 -1.15
N ARG A 19 17.30 6.02 0.08
CA ARG A 19 16.41 6.12 1.24
C ARG A 19 15.39 7.25 1.02
N VAL A 20 14.12 6.94 1.20
CA VAL A 20 13.01 7.90 1.15
C VAL A 20 12.17 7.78 2.41
N SER A 21 11.68 8.91 2.92
CA SER A 21 10.69 8.98 4.00
C SER A 21 9.72 10.09 3.64
N VAL A 22 8.43 9.75 3.57
CA VAL A 22 7.35 10.65 3.19
C VAL A 22 6.43 10.83 4.39
N LEU A 23 6.33 12.06 4.89
CA LEU A 23 5.41 12.39 5.96
C LEU A 23 4.01 12.65 5.39
N PRO A 24 2.93 12.34 6.13
CA PRO A 24 1.56 12.65 5.69
C PRO A 24 1.37 14.12 5.29
N THR A 25 2.02 15.04 6.00
CA THR A 25 1.98 16.49 5.75
C THR A 25 2.71 16.93 4.47
N SER A 26 3.61 16.09 3.95
CA SER A 26 4.36 16.34 2.71
C SER A 26 3.75 15.67 1.48
N LEU A 27 2.76 14.79 1.68
CA LEU A 27 2.13 14.06 0.59
C LEU A 27 1.27 14.99 -0.25
N THR A 28 1.61 15.11 -1.53
CA THR A 28 0.83 15.89 -2.50
C THR A 28 -0.30 15.03 -3.07
N TRP A 29 -1.52 15.53 -2.98
CA TRP A 29 -2.72 14.89 -3.53
C TRP A 29 -3.07 15.45 -4.90
N PHE A 30 -3.43 14.56 -5.82
CA PHE A 30 -3.84 14.89 -7.18
C PHE A 30 -5.23 14.34 -7.47
N GLN A 31 -6.06 15.14 -8.13
CA GLN A 31 -7.35 14.67 -8.62
C GLN A 31 -7.13 13.83 -9.87
N THR A 32 -7.86 12.74 -10.05
CA THR A 32 -7.82 11.97 -11.29
C THR A 32 -8.98 12.34 -12.22
N ASN A 33 -8.98 11.79 -13.43
CA ASN A 33 -10.13 11.90 -14.33
C ASN A 33 -11.26 10.90 -13.98
N PHE A 34 -11.03 10.00 -13.02
CA PHE A 34 -12.06 9.08 -12.54
C PHE A 34 -12.95 9.76 -11.51
N THR A 35 -14.23 9.41 -11.52
CA THR A 35 -15.24 10.01 -10.64
C THR A 35 -14.88 9.78 -9.18
N GLY A 36 -14.66 10.87 -8.44
CA GLY A 36 -14.43 10.83 -6.99
C GLY A 36 -13.08 10.27 -6.55
N ILE A 37 -12.13 10.09 -7.46
CA ILE A 37 -10.84 9.43 -7.15
C ILE A 37 -9.69 10.44 -7.09
N TRP A 38 -8.87 10.30 -6.05
CA TRP A 38 -7.66 11.08 -5.81
C TRP A 38 -6.47 10.19 -5.47
N PHE A 39 -5.27 10.60 -5.88
CA PHE A 39 -4.01 9.89 -5.62
C PHE A 39 -3.03 10.73 -4.82
N GLY A 40 -2.37 10.10 -3.85
CA GLY A 40 -1.16 10.60 -3.21
C GLY A 40 -0.02 9.61 -3.45
N CYS A 41 0.90 9.92 -4.34
CA CYS A 41 1.94 8.98 -4.78
C CYS A 41 3.18 9.04 -3.86
N PHE A 42 3.66 7.86 -3.44
CA PHE A 42 4.96 7.67 -2.79
C PHE A 42 6.03 7.24 -3.80
N GLU A 43 5.65 6.52 -4.85
CA GLU A 43 6.55 6.08 -5.92
C GLU A 43 5.75 6.07 -7.22
N SER A 44 6.30 6.63 -8.30
CA SER A 44 5.68 6.64 -9.63
C SER A 44 6.71 7.00 -10.70
N ASP A 45 6.51 6.51 -11.92
CA ASP A 45 7.23 6.98 -13.13
C ASP A 45 6.31 7.79 -14.06
N HIS A 46 6.83 8.28 -15.18
CA HIS A 46 6.05 8.86 -16.28
C HIS A 46 5.21 7.80 -17.02
N GLU A 47 5.64 6.54 -16.99
CA GLU A 47 4.98 5.41 -17.64
C GLU A 47 4.30 4.51 -16.60
N ILE A 48 3.34 5.07 -15.84
CA ILE A 48 2.59 4.35 -14.78
C ILE A 48 1.92 3.05 -15.25
N GLN A 49 1.72 2.86 -16.56
CA GLN A 49 1.13 1.67 -17.16
C GLN A 49 2.13 0.51 -17.30
N ASP A 50 3.42 0.77 -17.09
CA ASP A 50 4.48 -0.22 -17.28
C ASP A 50 5.49 -0.21 -16.12
N HIS A 51 5.33 0.69 -15.14
CA HIS A 51 6.23 0.86 -14.01
C HIS A 51 5.55 0.63 -12.65
N PRO A 52 6.34 0.25 -11.61
CA PRO A 52 5.86 0.20 -10.23
C PRO A 52 5.27 1.53 -9.76
N VAL A 53 4.20 1.44 -8.98
CA VAL A 53 3.57 2.59 -8.33
C VAL A 53 3.20 2.23 -6.91
N THR A 54 3.52 3.12 -5.98
CA THR A 54 3.10 3.03 -4.57
C THR A 54 2.34 4.30 -4.23
N MET A 55 1.11 4.17 -3.74
CA MET A 55 0.25 5.33 -3.52
C MET A 55 -0.81 5.13 -2.45
N LEU A 56 -1.33 6.23 -1.95
CA LEU A 56 -2.67 6.28 -1.39
C LEU A 56 -3.70 6.59 -2.48
N THR A 57 -4.82 5.87 -2.44
CA THR A 57 -6.01 6.18 -3.24
C THR A 57 -7.16 6.57 -2.33
N ARG A 58 -7.73 7.74 -2.56
CA ARG A 58 -8.92 8.20 -1.84
C ARG A 58 -10.13 8.17 -2.77
N PHE A 59 -11.14 7.42 -2.36
CA PHE A 59 -12.47 7.40 -2.94
C PHE A 59 -13.35 8.34 -2.11
N TYR A 60 -13.88 9.38 -2.74
CA TYR A 60 -15.04 10.09 -2.20
C TYR A 60 -16.30 9.22 -2.33
N PRO A 61 -17.40 9.53 -1.62
CA PRO A 61 -18.67 8.80 -1.75
C PRO A 61 -19.12 8.66 -3.20
N GLY A 62 -19.46 7.44 -3.61
CA GLY A 62 -19.80 7.09 -4.99
C GLY A 62 -18.62 7.04 -5.97
N GLY A 63 -17.39 7.17 -5.48
CA GLY A 63 -16.18 7.08 -6.28
C GLY A 63 -15.98 5.69 -6.86
N PHE A 64 -15.48 5.59 -8.09
CA PHE A 64 -15.26 4.30 -8.75
C PHE A 64 -14.22 4.37 -9.87
N PHE A 65 -13.68 3.20 -10.20
CA PHE A 65 -12.97 2.94 -11.43
C PHE A 65 -13.82 2.06 -12.36
N PRO A 66 -13.77 2.23 -13.69
CA PRO A 66 -14.29 1.25 -14.63
C PRO A 66 -13.63 -0.12 -14.44
N LEU A 67 -14.24 -1.17 -14.99
CA LEU A 67 -13.64 -2.50 -15.05
C LEU A 67 -12.26 -2.42 -15.73
N HIS A 68 -11.21 -2.87 -15.06
CA HIS A 68 -9.84 -2.83 -15.56
C HIS A 68 -9.03 -4.01 -15.03
N GLY A 69 -7.88 -4.27 -15.67
CA GLY A 69 -6.96 -5.33 -15.29
C GLY A 69 -5.65 -4.83 -14.70
N HIS A 70 -4.98 -5.71 -13.95
CA HIS A 70 -3.70 -5.46 -13.28
C HIS A 70 -2.58 -6.32 -13.88
N PRO A 71 -1.97 -5.92 -15.01
CA PRO A 71 -1.02 -6.74 -15.76
C PRO A 71 0.35 -6.91 -15.09
N GLY A 72 0.57 -6.35 -13.90
CA GLY A 72 1.72 -6.66 -13.05
C GLY A 72 1.34 -6.95 -11.60
N GLY A 73 0.07 -7.24 -11.33
CA GLY A 73 -0.46 -7.46 -10.00
C GLY A 73 -0.76 -6.16 -9.23
N GLU A 74 -1.50 -6.32 -8.14
CA GLU A 74 -1.97 -5.24 -7.27
C GLU A 74 -1.98 -5.74 -5.82
N GLU A 75 -1.49 -4.92 -4.89
CA GLU A 75 -1.76 -5.07 -3.47
C GLU A 75 -2.55 -3.87 -2.95
N ILE A 76 -3.49 -4.14 -2.04
CA ILE A 76 -4.33 -3.12 -1.41
C ILE A 76 -4.36 -3.38 0.09
N LEU A 77 -4.18 -2.33 0.89
CA LEU A 77 -4.60 -2.29 2.28
C LEU A 77 -5.68 -1.21 2.44
N VAL A 78 -6.86 -1.60 2.90
CA VAL A 78 -7.94 -0.64 3.22
C VAL A 78 -7.64 0.02 4.56
N LEU A 79 -7.45 1.34 4.55
CA LEU A 79 -7.10 2.13 5.74
C LEU A 79 -8.33 2.72 6.42
N GLU A 80 -9.26 3.27 5.63
CA GLU A 80 -10.48 3.91 6.13
C GLU A 80 -11.65 3.61 5.19
N GLY A 81 -12.88 3.59 5.74
CA GLY A 81 -14.09 3.35 4.98
C GLY A 81 -14.16 1.95 4.36
N ASN A 82 -15.05 1.77 3.38
CA ASN A 82 -15.32 0.46 2.77
C ASN A 82 -14.92 0.47 1.29
N PHE A 83 -13.88 -0.29 0.95
CA PHE A 83 -13.55 -0.58 -0.44
C PHE A 83 -14.45 -1.72 -0.94
N ALA A 84 -14.91 -1.67 -2.18
CA ALA A 84 -15.74 -2.73 -2.74
C ALA A 84 -15.36 -3.05 -4.19
N ASP A 85 -15.60 -4.29 -4.58
CA ASP A 85 -15.53 -4.77 -5.96
C ASP A 85 -16.57 -5.89 -6.15
N GLU A 86 -16.55 -6.58 -7.29
CA GLU A 86 -17.48 -7.67 -7.61
C GLU A 86 -17.45 -8.83 -6.60
N THR A 87 -16.41 -8.90 -5.78
CA THR A 87 -16.21 -9.98 -4.82
C THR A 87 -16.69 -9.63 -3.41
N GLY A 88 -17.18 -8.40 -3.20
CA GLY A 88 -17.82 -7.98 -1.95
C GLY A 88 -17.29 -6.65 -1.40
N VAL A 89 -17.64 -6.41 -0.14
CA VAL A 89 -17.22 -5.23 0.62
C VAL A 89 -16.06 -5.58 1.54
N HIS A 90 -15.03 -4.75 1.51
CA HIS A 90 -13.74 -4.92 2.17
C HIS A 90 -13.54 -3.77 3.17
N PRO A 91 -13.78 -4.00 4.47
CA PRO A 91 -13.69 -2.97 5.51
C PRO A 91 -12.23 -2.61 5.85
N PRO A 92 -11.98 -1.60 6.72
CA PRO A 92 -10.64 -1.25 7.16
C PRO A 92 -9.88 -2.44 7.73
N GLY A 93 -8.57 -2.46 7.47
CA GLY A 93 -7.67 -3.56 7.79
C GLY A 93 -7.70 -4.71 6.79
N THR A 94 -8.54 -4.67 5.75
CA THR A 94 -8.51 -5.69 4.70
C THR A 94 -7.28 -5.50 3.82
N TYR A 95 -6.37 -6.46 3.88
CA TYR A 95 -5.25 -6.62 2.96
C TYR A 95 -5.64 -7.58 1.84
N MET A 96 -5.35 -7.18 0.60
CA MET A 96 -5.60 -7.94 -0.61
C MET A 96 -4.33 -7.97 -1.45
N LEU A 97 -4.07 -9.14 -2.02
CA LEU A 97 -3.04 -9.34 -3.03
C LEU A 97 -3.72 -9.99 -4.22
N ASN A 98 -3.82 -9.23 -5.30
CA ASN A 98 -4.40 -9.63 -6.56
C ASN A 98 -3.27 -9.97 -7.53
N PRO A 99 -3.21 -11.22 -8.06
CA PRO A 99 -2.14 -11.66 -8.93
C PRO A 99 -2.16 -10.94 -10.28
N GLU A 100 -1.09 -11.10 -11.04
CA GLU A 100 -1.00 -10.58 -12.39
C GLU A 100 -2.18 -11.04 -13.26
N GLY A 101 -2.83 -10.08 -13.91
CA GLY A 101 -3.98 -10.30 -14.77
C GLY A 101 -5.33 -10.32 -14.04
N PHE A 102 -5.37 -10.06 -12.73
CA PHE A 102 -6.63 -9.86 -12.01
C PHE A 102 -7.41 -8.68 -12.61
N ILE A 103 -8.73 -8.85 -12.76
CA ILE A 103 -9.63 -7.85 -13.35
C ILE A 103 -10.76 -7.60 -12.35
N HIS A 104 -11.02 -6.33 -12.07
CA HIS A 104 -12.12 -5.94 -11.19
C HIS A 104 -12.59 -4.50 -11.48
N ARG A 105 -13.69 -4.12 -10.83
CA ARG A 105 -14.24 -2.77 -10.84
C ARG A 105 -14.32 -2.24 -9.41
N PRO A 106 -13.29 -1.54 -8.93
CA PRO A 106 -13.29 -0.91 -7.62
C PRO A 106 -14.30 0.22 -7.49
N TYR A 107 -14.98 0.28 -6.35
CA TYR A 107 -15.87 1.38 -5.98
C TYR A 107 -15.97 1.53 -4.46
N SER A 108 -16.56 2.65 -4.03
CA SER A 108 -16.95 2.85 -2.64
C SER A 108 -18.21 3.70 -2.54
N GLU A 109 -19.23 3.19 -1.86
CA GLU A 109 -20.50 3.91 -1.68
C GLU A 109 -20.33 5.10 -0.74
N GLU A 110 -19.70 4.88 0.42
CA GLU A 110 -19.51 5.88 1.48
C GLU A 110 -18.14 6.58 1.42
N GLY A 111 -17.26 6.13 0.53
CA GLY A 111 -15.88 6.56 0.44
C GLY A 111 -14.92 5.66 1.22
N CYS A 112 -13.66 5.65 0.80
CA CYS A 112 -12.60 4.88 1.43
C CYS A 112 -11.22 5.48 1.16
N LEU A 113 -10.26 5.09 1.98
CA LEU A 113 -8.84 5.35 1.78
C LEU A 113 -8.11 4.02 1.71
N THR A 114 -7.29 3.84 0.67
CA THR A 114 -6.50 2.63 0.49
C THR A 114 -5.03 2.97 0.29
N PHE A 115 -4.15 2.11 0.79
CA PHE A 115 -2.74 2.05 0.40
C PHE A 115 -2.59 0.98 -0.68
N VAL A 116 -2.00 1.34 -1.81
CA VAL A 116 -1.99 0.52 -3.03
C VAL A 116 -0.57 0.43 -3.58
N LYS A 117 -0.18 -0.79 -3.95
CA LYS A 117 1.03 -1.09 -4.72
C LYS A 117 0.64 -1.73 -6.03
N LEU A 118 1.16 -1.22 -7.14
CA LEU A 118 0.95 -1.77 -8.48
C LEU A 118 2.29 -2.19 -9.06
N ARG A 119 2.32 -3.34 -9.75
CA ARG A 119 3.47 -3.79 -10.55
C ARG A 119 4.81 -3.92 -9.78
N GLN A 120 4.80 -4.02 -8.46
CA GLN A 120 6.04 -4.24 -7.70
C GLN A 120 6.57 -5.67 -7.90
N HIS A 121 5.68 -6.65 -7.85
CA HIS A 121 6.03 -8.07 -7.98
C HIS A 121 4.94 -8.82 -8.78
N GLY A 122 5.09 -8.86 -10.10
CA GLY A 122 4.18 -9.59 -11.00
C GLY A 122 4.18 -11.10 -10.78
N GLY A 123 3.31 -11.82 -11.49
CA GLY A 123 3.19 -13.27 -11.37
C GLY A 123 1.75 -13.78 -11.43
N LYS A 124 1.44 -14.54 -12.48
CA LYS A 124 0.10 -15.14 -12.68
C LYS A 124 -0.21 -16.28 -11.72
N THR A 125 0.82 -16.90 -11.14
CA THR A 125 0.72 -18.04 -10.22
C THR A 125 0.81 -17.63 -8.75
N ARG A 126 0.85 -16.32 -8.45
CA ARG A 126 0.75 -15.84 -7.08
C ARG A 126 -0.61 -16.24 -6.50
N GLN A 127 -0.62 -16.74 -5.28
CA GLN A 127 -1.86 -16.99 -4.55
C GLN A 127 -2.54 -15.66 -4.26
N GLN A 128 -3.79 -15.56 -4.66
CA GLN A 128 -4.63 -14.43 -4.28
C GLN A 128 -4.84 -14.46 -2.76
N VAL A 129 -4.56 -13.35 -2.09
CA VAL A 129 -4.77 -13.19 -0.64
C VAL A 129 -5.89 -12.19 -0.39
N ARG A 130 -6.72 -12.50 0.60
CA ARG A 130 -7.66 -11.55 1.19
C ARG A 130 -7.81 -11.86 2.67
N ILE A 131 -7.28 -10.99 3.50
CA ILE A 131 -7.26 -11.18 4.96
C ILE A 131 -7.52 -9.85 5.65
N ASN A 132 -8.22 -9.87 6.77
CA ASN A 132 -8.34 -8.68 7.62
C ASN A 132 -7.31 -8.74 8.75
N ILE A 133 -6.42 -7.75 8.81
CA ILE A 133 -5.31 -7.71 9.77
C ILE A 133 -5.78 -7.59 11.23
N PHE A 134 -7.02 -7.16 11.47
CA PHE A 134 -7.60 -7.13 12.81
C PHE A 134 -8.09 -8.49 13.29
N ASN A 135 -8.30 -9.44 12.36
CA ASN A 135 -8.73 -10.81 12.66
C ASN A 135 -7.56 -11.81 12.71
N GLY A 136 -6.35 -11.34 12.43
CA GLY A 136 -5.17 -12.21 12.36
C GLY A 136 -4.61 -12.61 13.71
N SER A 137 -3.84 -13.70 13.70
CA SER A 137 -3.13 -14.18 14.88
C SER A 137 -1.73 -13.59 14.93
N TRP A 138 -1.39 -13.01 16.09
CA TRP A 138 -0.07 -12.45 16.37
C TRP A 138 0.90 -13.54 16.84
N GLN A 139 2.11 -13.51 16.30
CA GLN A 139 3.23 -14.35 16.72
C GLN A 139 4.33 -13.47 17.34
N ALA A 140 5.15 -14.06 18.20
CA ALA A 140 6.35 -13.37 18.68
C ALA A 140 7.34 -13.19 17.52
N GLY A 141 7.88 -11.99 17.35
CA GLY A 141 8.98 -11.72 16.43
C GLY A 141 10.32 -12.17 17.00
N ILE A 142 11.39 -11.93 16.24
CA ILE A 142 12.77 -12.15 16.70
C ILE A 142 13.09 -11.27 17.91
N VAL A 143 12.58 -10.03 17.89
CA VAL A 143 12.65 -9.09 19.01
C VAL A 143 11.40 -9.30 19.88
N PRO A 144 11.55 -9.63 21.19
CA PRO A 144 10.42 -9.94 22.07
C PRO A 144 9.33 -8.87 22.14
N GLU A 145 9.71 -7.60 21.98
CA GLU A 145 8.83 -6.44 22.00
C GLU A 145 8.10 -6.20 20.68
N ILE A 146 8.40 -6.98 19.64
CA ILE A 146 7.76 -6.93 18.33
C ILE A 146 6.93 -8.19 18.14
N LYS A 147 5.64 -8.00 17.86
CA LYS A 147 4.75 -9.07 17.39
C LYS A 147 4.58 -8.96 15.88
N VAL A 148 4.50 -10.09 15.23
CA VAL A 148 4.39 -10.17 13.76
C VAL A 148 3.12 -10.92 13.39
N GLN A 149 2.43 -10.44 12.37
CA GLN A 149 1.41 -11.16 11.65
C GLN A 149 1.84 -11.30 10.20
N HIS A 150 2.06 -12.53 9.76
CA HIS A 150 2.45 -12.82 8.39
C HIS A 150 1.24 -12.74 7.44
N LEU A 151 1.39 -12.04 6.31
CA LEU A 151 0.33 -11.80 5.34
C LEU A 151 0.55 -12.58 4.04
N TYR A 152 1.78 -12.60 3.52
CA TYR A 152 2.11 -13.29 2.27
C TYR A 152 3.60 -13.69 2.21
N GLU A 153 3.84 -14.93 1.76
CA GLU A 153 5.13 -15.46 1.31
C GLU A 153 4.79 -16.68 0.47
N GLN A 154 5.38 -16.79 -0.71
CA GLN A 154 5.19 -17.92 -1.59
C GLN A 154 6.52 -18.30 -2.21
N ALA A 155 6.79 -19.60 -2.32
CA ALA A 155 7.95 -20.09 -3.06
C ALA A 155 7.99 -19.50 -4.47
N ASP A 156 9.20 -19.25 -4.97
CA ASP A 156 9.49 -18.63 -6.26
C ASP A 156 9.14 -17.14 -6.40
N PHE A 157 8.61 -16.51 -5.35
CA PHE A 157 8.41 -15.06 -5.26
C PHE A 157 9.29 -14.48 -4.16
N SER A 158 10.01 -13.40 -4.46
CA SER A 158 10.91 -12.73 -3.50
C SER A 158 10.16 -11.88 -2.47
N GLU A 159 8.93 -11.50 -2.77
CA GLU A 159 8.13 -10.63 -1.91
C GLU A 159 7.65 -11.39 -0.67
N LYS A 160 7.77 -10.70 0.47
CA LYS A 160 7.25 -11.13 1.76
C LYS A 160 6.55 -9.95 2.39
N VAL A 161 5.35 -10.18 2.93
CA VAL A 161 4.51 -9.14 3.51
C VAL A 161 4.05 -9.57 4.89
N TRP A 162 4.21 -8.67 5.85
CA TRP A 162 3.78 -8.87 7.23
C TRP A 162 3.43 -7.53 7.88
N ILE A 163 2.66 -7.60 8.97
CA ILE A 163 2.41 -6.47 9.87
C ILE A 163 3.21 -6.67 11.14
N GLU A 164 3.78 -5.59 11.65
CA GLU A 164 4.46 -5.58 12.94
C GLU A 164 3.68 -4.72 13.94
N ARG A 165 3.67 -5.17 15.19
CA ARG A 165 3.20 -4.37 16.33
C ARG A 165 4.32 -4.28 17.35
N TRP A 166 4.78 -3.07 17.58
CA TRP A 166 5.90 -2.77 18.45
C TRP A 166 5.38 -2.24 19.78
N LEU A 167 5.96 -2.67 20.90
CA LEU A 167 5.73 -1.99 22.17
C LEU A 167 6.33 -0.57 22.15
N PRO A 168 5.78 0.40 22.90
CA PRO A 168 6.36 1.73 22.98
C PRO A 168 7.83 1.70 23.41
N ASN A 169 8.65 2.56 22.80
CA ASN A 169 10.11 2.68 23.02
C ASN A 169 10.94 1.46 22.59
N THR A 170 10.35 0.51 21.85
CA THR A 170 11.12 -0.57 21.23
C THR A 170 12.12 0.02 20.23
N GLN A 171 13.38 -0.40 20.32
CA GLN A 171 14.45 0.01 19.43
C GLN A 171 15.10 -1.19 18.77
N LEU A 172 15.37 -1.05 17.48
CA LEU A 172 16.23 -1.96 16.75
C LEU A 172 17.68 -1.48 16.86
N VAL A 173 18.55 -2.32 17.44
CA VAL A 173 19.98 -2.04 17.58
C VAL A 173 20.79 -3.04 16.77
N ASN A 174 21.86 -2.57 16.12
CA ASN A 174 22.79 -3.39 15.31
C ASN A 174 22.11 -4.19 14.19
N VAL A 175 21.10 -3.58 13.56
CA VAL A 175 20.35 -4.19 12.47
C VAL A 175 21.11 -4.03 11.16
N VAL A 176 21.31 -5.14 10.44
CA VAL A 176 22.00 -5.19 9.15
C VAL A 176 21.00 -5.64 8.10
N GLU A 177 20.44 -4.68 7.38
CA GLU A 177 19.43 -4.98 6.37
C GLU A 177 20.12 -5.37 5.07
N THR A 178 19.86 -6.60 4.64
CA THR A 178 20.41 -7.18 3.42
C THR A 178 19.43 -7.09 2.25
N GLU A 179 18.20 -6.67 2.52
CA GLU A 179 17.10 -6.57 1.56
C GLU A 179 16.48 -5.16 1.60
N ILE A 180 15.88 -4.75 0.48
CA ILE A 180 15.11 -3.51 0.41
C ILE A 180 13.82 -3.68 1.20
N LYS A 181 13.48 -2.69 2.03
CA LYS A 181 12.24 -2.66 2.81
C LYS A 181 11.43 -1.42 2.47
N GLU A 182 10.13 -1.60 2.33
CA GLU A 182 9.16 -0.52 2.29
C GLU A 182 8.27 -0.65 3.53
N ILE A 183 8.18 0.43 4.33
CA ILE A 183 7.45 0.44 5.59
C ILE A 183 6.35 1.49 5.51
N PHE A 184 5.12 1.11 5.84
CA PHE A 184 3.98 2.01 5.98
C PHE A 184 3.48 1.96 7.42
N VAL A 185 3.51 3.10 8.12
CA VAL A 185 3.03 3.21 9.50
C VAL A 185 1.50 3.29 9.49
N ILE A 186 0.84 2.26 10.00
CA ILE A 186 -0.63 2.19 10.05
C ILE A 186 -1.18 2.96 11.26
N GLU A 187 -0.54 2.80 12.42
CA GLU A 187 -0.95 3.44 13.68
C GLU A 187 0.29 3.76 14.53
N GLY A 188 0.21 4.85 15.30
CA GLY A 188 1.27 5.28 16.21
C GLY A 188 2.29 6.17 15.50
N THR A 189 3.51 6.16 16.01
CA THR A 189 4.64 6.92 15.45
C THR A 189 5.87 6.04 15.39
N TRP A 190 6.62 6.14 14.31
CA TRP A 190 7.88 5.42 14.14
C TRP A 190 8.99 6.39 13.72
N SER A 191 10.19 6.20 14.26
CA SER A 191 11.35 6.98 13.88
C SER A 191 12.49 6.10 13.40
N ASP A 192 13.05 6.47 12.26
CA ASP A 192 14.30 5.89 11.75
C ASP A 192 15.54 6.46 12.45
N GLU A 193 16.71 5.95 12.08
CA GLU A 193 18.02 6.34 12.59
C GLU A 193 18.39 7.82 12.36
N LEU A 194 17.69 8.51 11.45
CA LEU A 194 17.88 9.94 11.21
C LEU A 194 16.89 10.81 11.99
N GLY A 195 16.10 10.21 12.88
CA GLY A 195 15.16 10.89 13.77
C GLY A 195 13.92 11.44 13.06
N ARG A 196 13.62 11.00 11.83
CA ARG A 196 12.37 11.39 11.16
C ARG A 196 11.21 10.60 11.75
N VAL A 197 10.25 11.31 12.32
CA VAL A 197 9.04 10.70 12.92
C VAL A 197 7.95 10.66 11.86
N CYS A 198 7.58 9.45 11.44
CA CYS A 198 6.42 9.18 10.60
C CYS A 198 5.21 8.80 11.47
#